data_AF-A0A8J1VU14-F1
#
_entry.id   AF-A0A8J1VU14-F1
#
_cell.length_a   1.000
_cell.length_b   1.000
_cell.length_c   1.000
_cell.angle_alpha   90.00
_cell.angle_beta   90.00
_cell.angle_gamma   90.00
#
_symmetry.space_group_name_H-M   'P 1'
#
loop_
_entity.id
_entity.type
_entity.pdbx_description
1 polymer ?
#
loop_
_entity_poly.entity_id
_entity_poly.type
_entity_poly.pdbx_seq_one_letter_code
_entity_poly.pdbx_strand_id
1 'polypeptide(L)'
;MASSSNVDAGPSRNANDLSKRMEVERIMKAFKLNPFDILDLPMTANKADVIRQYRKKSLMIHPDKFKHDDGPEAFDFLKKVNQAEDHLTDLSKRAEIDTIMTHCRTLILKALLGTGYSSSILDTDPRLASIRPPLDTQIRAKAKEVLIEDELAKRRKTKLAYANEGAEKAKQEEEVVNRKRKVEAQAKWEVSVVPGKSYGSSAQILRYAGGLSCGHPRRVSHSTIC
;
A
#
# COMPACT_ATOMS: atom_id res chain seq x y z
N MET A 1 -15.31 19.87 68.03
CA MET A 1 -15.43 20.30 66.62
C MET A 1 -15.13 19.07 65.76
N ALA A 2 -16.16 18.42 65.22
CA ALA A 2 -15.99 17.20 64.43
C ALA A 2 -15.61 17.57 62.99
N SER A 3 -14.45 17.08 62.55
CA SER A 3 -13.96 17.21 61.19
C SER A 3 -14.87 16.44 60.23
N SER A 4 -15.60 17.15 59.38
CA SER A 4 -16.34 16.57 58.26
C SER A 4 -15.37 15.95 57.25
N SER A 5 -15.18 14.63 57.32
CA SER A 5 -14.43 13.87 56.33
C SER A 5 -15.22 13.81 55.01
N ASN A 6 -14.74 14.55 54.03
CA ASN A 6 -15.21 14.55 52.64
C ASN A 6 -14.90 13.20 51.95
N VAL A 7 -15.79 12.22 52.10
CA VAL A 7 -15.63 10.84 51.58
C VAL A 7 -16.30 10.59 50.22
N ASP A 8 -16.94 11.59 49.61
CA ASP A 8 -17.70 11.41 48.37
C ASP A 8 -16.87 11.41 47.06
N ALA A 9 -15.55 11.58 47.12
CA ALA A 9 -14.70 11.67 45.93
C ALA A 9 -14.17 10.32 45.38
N GLY A 10 -14.54 9.18 45.99
CA GLY A 10 -14.01 7.85 45.68
C GLY A 10 -14.42 7.28 44.31
N PRO A 11 -15.72 7.24 43.96
CA PRO A 11 -16.17 6.61 42.71
C PRO A 11 -15.74 7.37 41.44
N SER A 12 -15.78 8.71 41.47
CA SER A 12 -15.45 9.53 40.31
C SER A 12 -13.98 9.47 39.90
N ARG A 13 -13.05 9.29 40.86
CA ARG A 13 -11.62 9.14 40.54
C ARG A 13 -11.34 7.83 39.81
N ASN A 14 -11.96 6.74 40.25
CA ASN A 14 -11.82 5.41 39.65
C ASN A 14 -12.50 5.34 38.27
N ALA A 15 -13.67 5.96 38.10
CA ALA A 15 -14.36 6.02 36.81
C ALA A 15 -13.58 6.83 35.76
N ASN A 16 -12.96 7.93 36.17
CA ASN A 16 -12.10 8.73 35.29
C ASN A 16 -10.82 7.97 34.92
N ASP A 17 -10.23 7.21 35.83
CA ASP A 17 -9.03 6.42 35.55
C ASP A 17 -9.34 5.25 34.59
N LEU A 18 -10.47 4.59 34.78
CA LEU A 18 -10.94 3.55 33.85
C LEU A 18 -11.20 4.12 32.45
N SER A 19 -11.83 5.28 32.37
CA SER A 19 -12.10 5.95 31.08
C SER A 19 -10.80 6.30 30.34
N LYS A 20 -9.76 6.75 31.07
CA LYS A 20 -8.43 7.02 30.50
C LYS A 20 -7.75 5.74 29.99
N ARG A 21 -7.80 4.64 30.76
CA ARG A 21 -7.25 3.34 30.37
C ARG A 21 -7.90 2.83 29.09
N MET A 22 -9.24 2.86 29.02
CA MET A 22 -9.97 2.43 27.83
C MET A 22 -9.67 3.30 26.61
N GLU A 23 -9.44 4.61 26.82
CA GLU A 23 -9.03 5.52 25.75
C GLU A 23 -7.63 5.16 25.20
N VAL A 24 -6.67 4.89 26.08
CA VAL A 24 -5.31 4.47 25.68
C VAL A 24 -5.37 3.16 24.89
N GLU A 25 -6.12 2.18 25.38
CA GLU A 25 -6.30 0.90 24.69
C GLU A 25 -6.98 1.10 23.32
N ARG A 26 -7.97 2.00 23.22
CA ARG A 26 -8.62 2.34 21.94
C ARG A 26 -7.63 2.93 20.96
N ILE A 27 -6.81 3.90 21.38
CA ILE A 27 -5.82 4.55 20.51
C ILE A 27 -4.75 3.56 20.07
N MET A 28 -4.31 2.66 20.96
CA MET A 28 -3.35 1.62 20.62
C MET A 28 -3.92 0.64 19.57
N LYS A 29 -5.22 0.32 19.66
CA LYS A 29 -5.94 -0.49 18.67
C LYS A 29 -6.37 0.29 17.43
N ALA A 30 -6.29 1.62 17.45
CA ALA A 30 -6.74 2.46 16.35
C ALA A 30 -5.80 2.34 15.15
N PHE A 31 -6.37 2.51 13.96
CA PHE A 31 -5.62 2.28 12.74
C PHE A 31 -4.69 3.47 12.43
N LYS A 32 -3.37 3.25 12.50
CA LYS A 32 -2.32 4.28 12.38
C LYS A 32 -2.39 5.12 11.09
N LEU A 33 -2.94 4.55 10.02
CA LEU A 33 -3.05 5.21 8.72
C LEU A 33 -4.35 6.03 8.59
N ASN A 34 -5.35 5.84 9.46
CA ASN A 34 -6.56 6.66 9.47
C ASN A 34 -6.57 7.64 10.66
N PRO A 35 -6.31 8.94 10.43
CA PRO A 35 -6.25 9.96 11.48
C PRO A 35 -7.59 10.19 12.18
N PHE A 36 -8.72 10.04 11.49
CA PHE A 36 -10.06 10.23 12.05
C PHE A 36 -10.46 9.09 13.00
N ASP A 37 -9.89 7.90 12.82
CA ASP A 37 -10.13 6.76 13.71
C ASP A 37 -9.46 6.95 15.07
N ILE A 38 -8.25 7.52 15.06
CA ILE A 38 -7.49 7.83 16.28
C ILE A 38 -8.16 8.97 17.08
N LEU A 39 -8.61 10.01 16.36
CA LEU A 39 -9.33 11.13 16.97
C LEU A 39 -10.79 10.82 17.32
N ASP A 40 -11.28 9.63 16.94
CA ASP A 40 -12.66 9.20 17.21
C ASP A 40 -13.68 10.22 16.70
N LEU A 41 -13.47 10.66 15.45
CA LEU A 41 -14.31 11.64 14.78
C LEU A 41 -15.04 11.00 13.59
N PRO A 42 -16.26 11.48 13.28
CA PRO A 42 -16.89 11.21 12.00
C PRO A 42 -16.17 11.97 10.89
N MET A 43 -16.25 11.49 9.65
CA MET A 43 -15.56 12.12 8.51
C MET A 43 -16.16 13.49 8.13
N THR A 44 -17.43 13.71 8.52
CA THR A 44 -18.12 15.00 8.40
C THR A 44 -17.58 16.07 9.36
N ALA A 45 -16.72 15.69 10.32
CA ALA A 45 -16.17 16.61 11.30
C ALA A 45 -15.40 17.75 10.64
N ASN A 46 -15.59 18.96 11.13
CA ASN A 46 -14.87 20.12 10.62
C ASN A 46 -13.47 20.19 11.25
N LYS A 47 -12.57 20.99 10.67
CA LYS A 47 -11.24 21.26 11.22
C LYS A 47 -11.32 21.69 12.69
N ALA A 48 -12.31 22.51 13.05
CA ALA A 48 -12.51 22.95 14.42
C ALA A 48 -12.77 21.78 15.41
N ASP A 49 -13.47 20.74 14.97
CA ASP A 49 -13.78 19.57 15.79
C ASP A 49 -12.55 18.68 15.97
N VAL A 50 -11.71 18.56 14.93
CA VAL A 50 -10.40 17.91 14.98
C VAL A 50 -9.52 18.53 16.07
N ILE A 51 -9.37 19.86 16.06
CA ILE A 51 -8.59 20.59 17.06
C ILE A 51 -9.17 20.41 18.46
N ARG A 52 -10.50 20.51 18.59
CA ARG A 52 -11.18 20.35 19.88
C ARG A 52 -10.95 18.96 20.47
N GLN A 53 -11.07 17.92 19.66
CA GLN A 53 -10.89 16.54 20.12
C GLN A 53 -9.43 16.21 20.41
N TYR A 54 -8.49 16.70 19.59
CA TYR A 54 -7.08 16.54 19.89
C TYR A 54 -6.71 17.16 21.25
N ARG A 55 -7.16 18.39 21.52
CA ARG A 55 -6.93 19.06 22.83
C ARG A 55 -7.53 18.26 23.98
N LYS A 56 -8.74 17.73 23.82
CA LYS A 56 -9.41 16.91 24.84
C LYS A 56 -8.64 15.61 25.12
N LYS A 57 -8.24 14.89 24.08
CA LYS A 57 -7.55 13.59 24.18
C LYS A 57 -6.12 13.72 24.71
N SER A 58 -5.37 14.70 24.21
CA SER A 58 -4.00 14.98 24.67
C SER A 58 -3.93 15.29 26.17
N LEU A 59 -4.89 16.07 26.69
CA LEU A 59 -4.99 16.33 28.12
C LEU A 59 -5.37 15.09 28.95
N MET A 60 -6.17 14.19 28.37
CA MET A 60 -6.62 12.97 29.03
C MET A 60 -5.50 11.94 29.19
N ILE A 61 -4.60 11.85 28.21
CA ILE A 61 -3.54 10.84 28.09
C ILE A 61 -2.16 11.44 28.36
N HIS A 62 -2.10 12.67 28.86
CA HIS A 62 -0.84 13.32 29.15
C HIS A 62 -0.06 12.53 30.23
N PRO A 63 1.23 12.20 30.02
CA PRO A 63 2.01 11.35 30.92
C PRO A 63 2.16 11.92 32.35
N ASP A 64 2.01 13.23 32.51
CA ASP A 64 1.96 13.90 33.82
C ASP A 64 0.68 13.59 34.62
N LYS A 65 -0.47 13.48 33.94
CA LYS A 65 -1.80 13.35 34.59
C LYS A 65 -2.29 11.90 34.69
N PHE A 66 -1.66 10.99 33.97
CA PHE A 66 -2.03 9.58 33.91
C PHE A 66 -0.79 8.74 33.63
N LYS A 67 -0.44 7.87 34.57
CA LYS A 67 0.70 6.96 34.45
C LYS A 67 0.20 5.58 34.05
N HIS A 68 0.55 5.18 32.83
CA HIS A 68 0.22 3.88 32.24
C HIS A 68 1.38 3.46 31.34
N ASP A 69 1.64 2.17 31.25
CA ASP A 69 2.79 1.62 30.50
C ASP A 69 2.74 2.04 29.02
N ASP A 70 1.56 1.93 28.40
CA ASP A 70 1.30 2.35 27.01
C ASP A 70 0.93 3.84 26.85
N GLY A 71 0.82 4.60 27.95
CA GLY A 71 0.43 6.01 27.94
C GLY A 71 1.31 6.91 27.05
N PRO A 72 2.66 6.88 27.17
CA PRO A 72 3.54 7.69 26.34
C PRO A 72 3.46 7.33 24.85
N GLU A 73 3.33 6.04 24.51
CA GLU A 73 3.21 5.62 23.11
C GLU A 73 1.87 6.09 22.48
N ALA A 74 0.77 5.97 23.22
CA ALA A 74 -0.53 6.48 22.78
C ALA A 74 -0.52 8.01 22.58
N PHE A 75 0.18 8.74 23.46
CA PHE A 75 0.37 10.18 23.31
C PHE A 75 1.19 10.54 22.06
N ASP A 76 2.25 9.78 21.78
CA ASP A 76 3.05 9.95 20.57
C ASP A 76 2.25 9.68 19.29
N PHE A 77 1.32 8.71 19.31
CA PHE A 77 0.40 8.53 18.19
C PHE A 77 -0.54 9.72 17.99
N LEU A 78 -1.11 10.27 19.07
CA LEU A 78 -1.92 11.48 18.98
C LEU A 78 -1.12 12.65 18.42
N LYS A 79 0.14 12.81 18.85
CA LYS A 79 1.03 13.86 18.35
C LYS A 79 1.34 13.68 16.86
N LYS A 80 1.62 12.46 16.39
CA LYS A 80 1.81 12.16 14.97
C LYS A 80 0.57 12.47 14.14
N VAL A 81 -0.62 12.16 14.65
CA VAL A 81 -1.88 12.51 13.98
C VAL A 81 -2.08 14.02 13.93
N ASN A 82 -1.73 14.76 14.99
CA ASN A 82 -1.83 16.21 14.99
C ASN A 82 -0.77 16.89 14.13
N GLN A 83 0.43 16.34 14.02
CA GLN A 83 1.42 16.78 13.02
C GLN A 83 0.94 16.48 11.61
N ALA A 84 0.22 15.37 11.44
CA ALA A 84 -0.54 15.10 10.23
C ALA A 84 -1.79 15.98 10.10
N GLU A 85 -2.23 16.75 11.11
CA GLU A 85 -3.32 17.72 10.98
C GLU A 85 -2.96 18.79 9.96
N ASP A 86 -1.72 19.28 9.98
CA ASP A 86 -1.20 20.17 8.94
C ASP A 86 -1.34 19.55 7.54
N HIS A 87 -1.36 18.20 7.47
CA HIS A 87 -1.67 17.43 6.27
C HIS A 87 -3.17 17.08 6.10
N LEU A 88 -4.02 17.03 7.13
CA LEU A 88 -5.48 16.85 6.99
C LEU A 88 -6.18 18.16 6.61
N THR A 89 -5.58 19.29 6.95
CA THR A 89 -6.04 20.59 6.47
C THR A 89 -5.85 20.74 4.98
N ASP A 90 -5.00 19.91 4.38
CA ASP A 90 -4.89 19.77 2.94
C ASP A 90 -6.14 19.09 2.38
N LEU A 91 -6.83 19.82 1.49
CA LEU A 91 -8.03 19.37 0.82
C LEU A 91 -7.79 18.09 0.00
N SER A 92 -6.58 17.88 -0.53
CA SER A 92 -6.27 16.71 -1.36
C SER A 92 -6.32 15.41 -0.57
N LYS A 93 -5.63 15.37 0.58
CA LYS A 93 -5.58 14.16 1.43
C LYS A 93 -6.94 13.86 2.06
N ARG A 94 -7.71 14.91 2.37
CA ARG A 94 -9.09 14.75 2.83
C ARG A 94 -9.96 14.12 1.74
N ALA A 95 -9.86 14.58 0.50
CA ALA A 95 -10.61 14.02 -0.62
C ALA A 95 -10.27 12.55 -0.90
N GLU A 96 -9.01 12.14 -0.73
CA GLU A 96 -8.60 10.73 -0.85
C GLU A 96 -9.30 9.84 0.19
N ILE A 97 -9.29 10.27 1.45
CA ILE A 97 -9.97 9.55 2.54
C ILE A 97 -11.48 9.51 2.29
N ASP A 98 -12.08 10.63 1.89
CA ASP A 98 -13.51 10.73 1.59
C ASP A 98 -13.91 9.82 0.42
N THR A 99 -13.06 9.70 -0.60
CA THR A 99 -13.27 8.79 -1.74
C THR A 99 -13.26 7.33 -1.30
N ILE A 100 -12.29 6.94 -0.47
CA ILE A 100 -12.19 5.58 0.08
C ILE A 100 -13.42 5.26 0.94
N MET A 101 -13.86 6.20 1.78
CA MET A 101 -15.02 6.02 2.64
C MET A 101 -16.32 5.94 1.83
N THR A 102 -16.48 6.78 0.80
CA THR A 102 -17.62 6.72 -0.12
C THR A 102 -17.65 5.38 -0.87
N HIS A 103 -16.48 4.88 -1.27
CA HIS A 103 -16.34 3.55 -1.86
C HIS A 103 -16.75 2.45 -0.87
N CYS A 104 -16.28 2.50 0.38
CA CYS A 104 -16.63 1.53 1.41
C CYS A 104 -18.14 1.54 1.72
N ARG A 105 -18.76 2.72 1.82
CA ARG A 105 -20.20 2.89 1.96
C ARG A 105 -20.94 2.19 0.81
N THR A 106 -20.53 2.48 -0.42
CA THR A 106 -21.10 1.91 -1.64
C THR A 106 -21.02 0.37 -1.61
N LEU A 107 -19.86 -0.19 -1.23
CA LEU A 107 -19.66 -1.63 -1.11
C LEU A 107 -20.59 -2.28 -0.07
N ILE A 108 -20.76 -1.65 1.10
CA ILE A 108 -21.62 -2.18 2.17
C ILE A 108 -23.09 -2.10 1.77
N LEU A 109 -23.53 -0.97 1.21
CA LEU A 109 -24.91 -0.82 0.73
C LEU A 109 -25.21 -1.84 -0.37
N LYS A 110 -24.26 -2.08 -1.28
CA LYS A 110 -24.38 -3.12 -2.29
C LYS A 110 -24.50 -4.52 -1.69
N ALA A 111 -23.76 -4.81 -0.62
CA ALA A 111 -23.80 -6.10 0.06
C ALA A 111 -25.11 -6.32 0.84
N LEU A 112 -25.65 -5.28 1.47
CA LEU A 112 -26.84 -5.38 2.33
C LEU A 112 -28.16 -5.25 1.57
N LEU A 113 -28.22 -4.34 0.58
CA LEU A 113 -29.45 -3.97 -0.11
C LEU A 113 -29.46 -4.38 -1.59
N GLY A 114 -28.32 -4.84 -2.13
CA GLY A 114 -28.18 -5.27 -3.51
C GLY A 114 -27.66 -4.18 -4.46
N THR A 115 -27.45 -4.56 -5.72
CA THR A 115 -26.73 -3.73 -6.72
C THR A 115 -27.46 -2.46 -7.15
N GLY A 116 -28.78 -2.38 -6.98
CA GLY A 116 -29.59 -1.24 -7.41
C GLY A 116 -29.60 -0.03 -6.47
N TYR A 117 -29.09 -0.16 -5.25
CA TYR A 117 -29.30 0.82 -4.18
C TYR A 117 -28.04 1.58 -3.74
N SER A 118 -26.93 1.36 -4.44
CA SER A 118 -25.60 1.70 -3.97
C SER A 118 -25.34 3.19 -3.76
N SER A 119 -26.06 4.09 -4.45
CA SER A 119 -25.84 5.54 -4.45
C SER A 119 -27.10 6.39 -4.21
N SER A 120 -28.29 5.80 -4.20
CA SER A 120 -29.56 6.53 -4.12
C SER A 120 -30.08 6.70 -2.69
N ILE A 121 -29.52 5.96 -1.72
CA ILE A 121 -30.03 5.91 -0.35
C ILE A 121 -29.35 6.97 0.54
N LEU A 122 -30.19 7.86 1.09
CA LEU A 122 -29.82 8.86 2.08
C LEU A 122 -29.61 8.24 3.47
N ASP A 123 -28.79 8.88 4.30
CA ASP A 123 -28.49 8.42 5.67
C ASP A 123 -29.70 8.30 6.59
N THR A 124 -30.76 9.07 6.32
CA THR A 124 -31.99 9.12 7.12
C THR A 124 -32.98 8.00 6.78
N ASP A 125 -32.67 7.11 5.83
CA ASP A 125 -33.59 6.05 5.44
C ASP A 125 -33.83 5.07 6.61
N PRO A 126 -35.09 4.78 6.98
CA PRO A 126 -35.42 3.83 8.06
C PRO A 126 -34.84 2.43 7.85
N ARG A 127 -34.53 2.03 6.61
CA ARG A 127 -33.89 0.75 6.28
C ARG A 127 -32.45 0.68 6.80
N LEU A 128 -31.78 1.82 6.98
CA LEU A 128 -30.43 1.88 7.54
C LEU A 128 -30.44 1.85 9.07
N ALA A 129 -31.50 2.37 9.69
CA ALA A 129 -31.64 2.44 11.15
C ALA A 129 -31.83 1.07 11.81
N SER A 130 -32.37 0.08 11.10
CA SER A 130 -32.58 -1.28 11.60
C SER A 130 -31.36 -2.19 11.49
N ILE A 131 -30.28 -1.74 10.84
CA ILE A 131 -29.09 -2.55 10.58
C ILE A 131 -28.24 -2.67 11.85
N ARG A 132 -27.91 -3.91 12.23
CA ARG A 132 -26.97 -4.22 13.32
C ARG A 132 -25.78 -5.01 12.81
N PRO A 133 -24.53 -4.61 13.12
CA PRO A 133 -24.12 -3.37 13.82
C PRO A 133 -24.44 -2.09 13.01
N PRO A 134 -24.40 -0.89 13.63
CA PRO A 134 -24.70 0.36 12.94
C PRO A 134 -23.86 0.55 11.67
N LEU A 135 -24.46 1.19 10.65
CA LEU A 135 -23.83 1.37 9.34
C LEU A 135 -22.45 2.04 9.44
N ASP A 136 -22.30 3.08 10.27
CA ASP A 136 -21.01 3.76 10.46
C ASP A 136 -19.91 2.81 10.96
N THR A 137 -20.26 1.92 11.89
CA THR A 137 -19.32 0.92 12.41
C THR A 137 -18.89 -0.05 11.32
N GLN A 138 -19.81 -0.48 10.45
CA GLN A 138 -19.48 -1.34 9.31
C GLN A 138 -18.60 -0.62 8.29
N ILE A 139 -18.92 0.64 7.98
CA ILE A 139 -18.13 1.47 7.04
C ILE A 139 -16.71 1.64 7.58
N ARG A 140 -16.55 1.95 8.86
CA ARG A 140 -15.26 2.09 9.52
C ARG A 140 -14.47 0.78 9.51
N ALA A 141 -15.12 -0.36 9.78
CA ALA A 141 -14.48 -1.67 9.70
C ALA A 141 -14.01 -1.98 8.28
N LYS A 142 -14.86 -1.73 7.26
CA LYS A 142 -14.52 -1.97 5.87
C LYS A 142 -13.42 -1.03 5.36
N ALA A 143 -13.44 0.22 5.78
CA ALA A 143 -12.41 1.19 5.46
C ALA A 143 -11.04 0.77 5.99
N LYS A 144 -10.97 0.15 7.19
CA LYS A 144 -9.73 -0.44 7.71
C LYS A 144 -9.20 -1.53 6.77
N GLU A 145 -10.05 -2.44 6.31
CA GLU A 145 -9.66 -3.49 5.37
C GLU A 145 -9.12 -2.92 4.06
N VAL A 146 -9.87 -1.99 3.43
CA VAL A 146 -9.50 -1.39 2.15
C VAL A 146 -8.18 -0.62 2.25
N LEU A 147 -7.97 0.13 3.33
CA LEU A 147 -6.72 0.85 3.55
C LEU A 147 -5.53 -0.09 3.78
N ILE A 148 -5.72 -1.22 4.47
CA ILE A 148 -4.68 -2.23 4.64
C ILE A 148 -4.33 -2.87 3.29
N GLU A 149 -5.34 -3.21 2.49
CA GLU A 149 -5.14 -3.78 1.16
C GLU A 149 -4.39 -2.82 0.23
N ASP A 150 -4.74 -1.53 0.23
CA ASP A 150 -4.06 -0.50 -0.56
C ASP A 150 -2.59 -0.32 -0.16
N GLU A 151 -2.30 -0.28 1.15
CA GLU A 151 -0.92 -0.19 1.66
C GLU A 151 -0.11 -1.44 1.30
N LEU A 152 -0.70 -2.64 1.43
CA LEU A 152 -0.04 -3.89 1.02
C LEU A 152 0.17 -3.93 -0.49
N ALA A 153 -0.77 -3.44 -1.28
CA ALA A 153 -0.66 -3.34 -2.73
C ALA A 153 0.45 -2.37 -3.14
N LYS A 154 0.56 -1.20 -2.49
CA LYS A 154 1.65 -0.24 -2.67
C LYS A 154 3.00 -0.89 -2.36
N ARG A 155 3.13 -1.59 -1.24
CA ARG A 155 4.37 -2.31 -0.87
C ARG A 155 4.76 -3.37 -1.90
N ARG A 156 3.78 -4.17 -2.37
CA ARG A 156 4.00 -5.18 -3.42
C ARG A 156 4.45 -4.53 -4.73
N LYS A 157 3.80 -3.43 -5.14
CA LYS A 157 4.13 -2.67 -6.34
C LYS A 157 5.55 -2.10 -6.28
N THR A 158 5.93 -1.48 -5.16
CA THR A 158 7.29 -0.95 -4.97
C THR A 158 8.34 -2.06 -5.02
N LYS A 159 8.07 -3.19 -4.35
CA LYS A 159 8.97 -4.35 -4.38
C LYS A 159 9.14 -4.92 -5.79
N LEU A 160 8.04 -5.04 -6.54
CA LEU A 160 8.07 -5.51 -7.92
C LEU A 160 8.80 -4.53 -8.84
N ALA A 161 8.55 -3.22 -8.69
CA ALA A 161 9.24 -2.18 -9.45
C ALA A 161 10.75 -2.23 -9.22
N TYR A 162 11.19 -2.37 -7.97
CA TYR A 162 12.60 -2.52 -7.63
C TYR A 162 13.22 -3.80 -8.22
N ALA A 163 12.50 -4.92 -8.16
CA ALA A 163 12.96 -6.17 -8.77
C ALA A 163 13.07 -6.06 -10.30
N ASN A 164 12.12 -5.40 -10.96
CA ASN A 164 12.13 -5.17 -12.39
C ASN A 164 13.26 -4.21 -12.79
N GLU A 165 13.46 -3.10 -12.07
CA GLU A 165 14.55 -2.16 -12.30
C GLU A 165 15.92 -2.85 -12.11
N GLY A 166 16.05 -3.73 -11.12
CA GLY A 166 17.26 -4.53 -10.91
C GLY A 166 17.50 -5.52 -12.05
N ALA A 167 16.45 -6.22 -12.50
CA ALA A 167 16.55 -7.16 -13.63
C ALA A 167 16.87 -6.45 -14.95
N GLU A 168 16.33 -5.24 -15.16
CA GLU A 168 16.60 -4.44 -16.35
C GLU A 168 18.04 -3.91 -16.36
N LYS A 169 18.54 -3.40 -15.23
CA LYS A 169 19.95 -2.99 -15.08
C LYS A 169 20.91 -4.15 -15.30
N ALA A 170 20.63 -5.33 -14.74
CA ALA A 170 21.46 -6.51 -14.94
C ALA A 170 21.54 -6.93 -16.42
N LYS A 171 20.42 -6.85 -17.16
CA LYS A 171 20.40 -7.11 -18.62
C LYS A 171 21.23 -6.08 -19.39
N GLN A 172 21.10 -4.79 -19.06
CA GLN A 172 21.88 -3.73 -19.71
C GLN A 172 23.39 -3.91 -19.45
N GLU A 173 23.78 -4.27 -18.23
CA GLU A 173 25.18 -4.56 -17.88
C GLU A 173 25.70 -5.79 -18.61
N GLU A 174 24.91 -6.87 -18.69
CA GLU A 174 25.28 -8.09 -19.42
C GLU A 174 25.48 -7.82 -20.92
N GLU A 175 24.60 -7.03 -21.55
CA GLU A 175 24.73 -6.62 -22.95
C GLU A 175 26.01 -5.80 -23.19
N VAL A 176 26.34 -4.88 -22.27
CA VAL A 176 27.58 -4.09 -22.35
C VAL A 176 28.80 -4.98 -22.19
N VAL A 177 28.80 -5.93 -21.26
CA VAL A 177 29.89 -6.89 -21.05
C VAL A 177 30.05 -7.80 -22.27
N ASN A 178 28.95 -8.31 -22.83
CA ASN A 178 28.99 -9.17 -24.01
C ASN A 178 29.50 -8.40 -25.24
N ARG A 179 29.10 -7.13 -25.40
CA ARG A 179 29.66 -6.25 -26.44
C ARG A 179 31.15 -6.02 -26.26
N LYS A 180 31.62 -5.74 -25.02
CA LYS A 180 33.05 -5.61 -24.71
C LYS A 180 33.81 -6.89 -25.04
N ARG A 181 33.30 -8.06 -24.62
CA ARG A 181 33.88 -9.38 -24.93
C ARG A 181 34.00 -9.63 -26.43
N LYS A 182 32.97 -9.29 -27.21
CA LYS A 182 33.01 -9.42 -28.68
C LYS A 182 34.07 -8.54 -29.32
N VAL A 183 34.16 -7.27 -28.89
CA VAL A 183 35.19 -6.33 -29.38
C VAL A 183 36.59 -6.82 -29.02
N GLU A 184 36.82 -7.26 -27.79
CA GLU A 184 38.11 -7.81 -27.35
C GLU A 184 38.49 -9.11 -28.08
N ALA A 185 37.51 -10.00 -28.31
CA ALA A 185 37.72 -11.23 -29.07
C ALA A 185 38.07 -10.93 -30.53
N GLN A 186 37.38 -9.98 -31.15
CA GLN A 186 37.68 -9.54 -32.51
C GLN A 186 39.05 -8.88 -32.61
N ALA A 187 39.41 -7.99 -31.68
CA ALA A 187 40.74 -7.39 -31.63
C ALA A 187 41.85 -8.45 -31.45
N LYS A 188 41.65 -9.44 -30.57
CA LYS A 188 42.61 -10.56 -30.42
C LYS A 188 42.74 -11.39 -31.69
N TRP A 189 41.64 -11.64 -32.39
CA TRP A 189 41.65 -12.36 -33.66
C TRP A 189 42.44 -11.56 -34.72
N GLU A 190 42.16 -10.27 -34.87
CA GLU A 190 42.87 -9.36 -35.80
C GLU A 190 44.39 -9.32 -35.53
N VAL A 191 44.80 -9.33 -34.26
CA VAL A 191 46.23 -9.38 -33.88
C VAL A 191 46.85 -10.76 -34.19
N SER A 192 46.10 -11.85 -33.99
CA SER A 192 46.58 -13.21 -34.29
C SER A 192 46.69 -13.49 -35.79
N VAL A 193 45.88 -12.79 -36.59
CA VAL A 193 45.95 -12.82 -38.06
C VAL A 193 47.02 -11.83 -38.50
N VAL A 194 48.28 -12.26 -38.44
CA VAL A 194 49.42 -11.48 -38.93
C VAL A 194 49.25 -11.20 -40.44
N PRO A 195 49.35 -9.93 -40.90
CA PRO A 195 49.44 -9.61 -42.32
C PRO A 195 50.83 -10.01 -42.83
N GLY A 196 50.99 -11.25 -43.30
CA GLY A 196 52.30 -11.67 -43.81
C GLY A 196 52.54 -13.15 -44.11
N LYS A 197 51.60 -14.07 -43.88
CA LYS A 197 51.74 -15.45 -44.40
C LYS A 197 50.88 -15.61 -45.64
N SER A 198 51.47 -15.29 -46.78
CA SER A 198 51.03 -15.78 -48.08
C SER A 198 51.04 -17.31 -48.05
N TYR A 199 49.86 -17.93 -47.96
CA TYR A 199 49.73 -19.31 -48.41
C TYR A 199 49.89 -19.27 -49.92
N GLY A 200 51.09 -19.66 -50.37
CA GLY A 200 51.47 -19.70 -51.77
C GLY A 200 50.45 -20.46 -52.60
N SER A 201 50.13 -19.88 -53.75
CA SER A 201 49.49 -20.51 -54.89
C SER A 201 49.94 -21.96 -55.03
N SER A 202 49.05 -22.89 -54.73
CA SER A 202 49.08 -24.25 -55.25
C SER A 202 47.79 -24.42 -56.02
N ALA A 203 47.78 -23.85 -57.23
CA ALA A 203 46.98 -24.40 -58.30
C ALA A 203 47.21 -25.92 -58.35
N GLN A 204 46.16 -26.67 -58.68
CA GLN A 204 46.11 -28.12 -58.89
C GLN A 204 45.88 -28.96 -57.62
N ILE A 205 44.64 -29.40 -57.42
CA ILE A 205 44.29 -30.83 -57.32
C ILE A 205 42.78 -31.00 -57.57
N LEU A 206 42.53 -31.64 -58.72
CA LEU A 206 41.39 -32.44 -59.15
C LEU A 206 39.95 -31.88 -59.11
N ARG A 207 39.52 -31.57 -60.33
CA ARG A 207 38.20 -31.92 -60.87
C ARG A 207 37.82 -33.34 -60.44
N TYR A 208 36.66 -33.51 -59.85
CA TYR A 208 35.78 -34.63 -60.17
C TYR A 208 34.36 -34.11 -60.28
N ALA A 209 33.82 -34.28 -61.49
CA ALA A 209 32.47 -33.93 -61.86
C ALA A 209 31.46 -34.85 -61.18
N GLY A 210 30.25 -34.33 -60.94
CA GLY A 210 29.08 -35.19 -60.85
C GLY A 210 27.98 -34.68 -59.92
N GLY A 211 26.87 -34.25 -60.51
CA GLY A 211 25.57 -34.55 -59.92
C GLY A 211 24.74 -33.37 -59.42
N LEU A 212 23.97 -32.80 -60.35
CA LEU A 212 22.65 -32.24 -60.12
C LEU A 212 21.88 -32.90 -58.96
N SER A 213 21.25 -32.12 -58.08
CA SER A 213 19.78 -32.00 -58.07
C SER A 213 19.32 -31.07 -56.96
N CYS A 214 18.47 -30.12 -57.37
CA CYS A 214 17.57 -29.35 -56.55
C CYS A 214 16.59 -30.26 -55.78
N GLY A 215 16.48 -30.08 -54.47
CA GLY A 215 15.53 -30.79 -53.60
C GLY A 215 14.88 -29.82 -52.62
N HIS A 216 13.72 -29.32 -53.00
CA HIS A 216 12.83 -28.47 -52.21
C HIS A 216 12.21 -29.29 -51.05
N PRO A 217 12.29 -28.89 -49.77
CA PRO A 217 11.53 -29.58 -48.73
C PRO A 217 10.07 -29.15 -48.77
N ARG A 218 9.21 -30.16 -48.99
CA ARG A 218 7.75 -30.08 -49.04
C ARG A 218 7.16 -29.52 -47.74
N ARG A 219 6.21 -28.61 -47.93
CA ARG A 219 5.17 -28.17 -47.00
C ARG A 219 4.42 -29.39 -46.45
N VAL A 220 4.43 -29.59 -45.13
CA VAL A 220 3.58 -30.58 -44.47
C VAL A 220 2.33 -29.86 -43.96
N SER A 221 1.23 -30.07 -44.65
CA SER A 221 -0.12 -29.81 -44.15
C SER A 221 -0.50 -30.93 -43.18
N HIS A 222 -0.80 -30.60 -41.92
CA HIS A 222 -1.64 -31.46 -41.09
C HIS A 222 -3.01 -30.82 -40.96
N SER A 223 -3.98 -31.59 -41.47
CA SER A 223 -5.40 -31.36 -41.45
C SER A 223 -5.95 -31.60 -40.05
N THR A 224 -6.84 -30.69 -39.65
CA THR A 224 -8.04 -30.88 -38.82
C THR A 224 -8.40 -32.31 -38.46
N ILE A 225 -8.57 -32.59 -37.17
CA ILE A 225 -9.53 -33.56 -36.61
C ILE A 225 -10.14 -32.97 -35.32
N CYS A 226 -11.47 -32.87 -35.35
CA CYS A 226 -12.49 -32.77 -34.28
C CYS A 226 -12.25 -31.94 -33.02
#